data_AF-A0A4Y8Q6Y9-F1
#
_entry.id   AF-A0A4Y8Q6Y9-F1
#
_cell.length_a   1.000
_cell.length_b   1.000
_cell.length_c   1.000
_cell.angle_alpha   90.00
_cell.angle_beta   90.00
_cell.angle_gamma   90.00
#
_symmetry.space_group_name_H-M   'P 1'
#
loop_
_entity.id
_entity.type
_entity.pdbx_description
1 polymer ?
#
loop_
_entity_poly.entity_id
_entity_poly.type
_entity_poly.pdbx_seq_one_letter_code
_entity_poly.pdbx_strand_id
1 'polypeptide(L)' 'MSDSIEQSIQRINELARKAKTKGLTDEEIEERNELRKKYIESFRSALKVQLDSIKFTDEEPS' A
#
# COMPACT_ATOMS: atom_id res chain seq x y z
N MET A 1 -7.70 -8.46 2.63
CA MET A 1 -7.44 -7.05 2.29
C MET A 1 -8.71 -6.49 1.70
N SER A 2 -9.08 -5.24 1.99
CA SER A 2 -10.31 -4.64 1.47
C SER A 2 -10.18 -4.39 -0.03
N ASP A 3 -11.20 -4.73 -0.83
CA ASP A 3 -11.21 -4.58 -2.31
C ASP A 3 -10.76 -3.20 -2.79
N SER A 4 -11.03 -2.17 -1.98
CA SER A 4 -10.64 -0.78 -2.25
C SER A 4 -9.12 -0.54 -2.33
N ILE A 5 -8.31 -1.33 -1.60
CA ILE A 5 -6.84 -1.26 -1.64
C ILE A 5 -6.31 -1.90 -2.93
N GLU A 6 -6.87 -3.04 -3.34
CA GLU A 6 -6.49 -3.70 -4.60
C GLU A 6 -6.83 -2.84 -5.82
N GLN A 7 -8.00 -2.21 -5.82
CA GLN A 7 -8.39 -1.24 -6.86
C GLN A 7 -7.41 -0.06 -6.94
N SER A 8 -6.97 0.46 -5.78
CA SER A 8 -5.98 1.55 -5.71
C SER A 8 -4.63 1.13 -6.31
N ILE A 9 -4.18 -0.10 -6.03
CA ILE A 9 -2.92 -0.65 -6.56
C ILE A 9 -3.00 -0.88 -8.07
N GLN A 10 -4.11 -1.42 -8.57
CA GLN A 10 -4.34 -1.57 -10.00
C GLN A 10 -4.28 -0.22 -10.70
N ARG A 11 -4.94 0.79 -10.15
CA ARG A 11 -4.93 2.15 -10.68
C ARG A 11 -3.53 2.76 -10.71
N ILE A 12 -2.75 2.61 -9.63
CA ILE A 12 -1.33 3.03 -9.59
C ILE A 12 -0.52 2.36 -10.71
N ASN A 13 -0.75 1.06 -10.96
CA ASN A 13 -0.06 0.32 -12.02
C ASN A 13 -0.46 0.78 -13.43
N GLU A 14 -1.74 1.10 -13.65
CA GLU A 14 -2.21 1.70 -14.91
C GLU A 14 -1.52 3.04 -15.16
N LEU A 15 -1.52 3.92 -14.16
CA LEU A 15 -0.84 5.21 -14.22
C LEU A 15 0.67 5.04 -14.49
N ALA A 16 1.32 4.07 -13.85
CA ALA A 16 2.73 3.77 -14.09
C ALA A 16 3.01 3.27 -15.52
N ARG A 17 2.11 2.46 -16.10
CA ARG A 17 2.22 2.04 -17.52
C ARG A 17 2.01 3.21 -18.47
N LYS A 18 1.04 4.09 -18.17
CA LYS A 18 0.80 5.30 -18.95
C LYS A 18 1.99 6.25 -18.90
N ALA A 19 2.59 6.45 -17.72
CA ALA A 19 3.81 7.22 -17.52
C ALA A 19 4.96 6.77 -18.41
N LYS A 20 5.16 5.45 -18.54
CA LYS A 20 6.22 4.86 -19.37
C LYS A 20 6.01 5.04 -20.87
N THR A 21 4.78 5.24 -21.33
CA THR A 21 4.45 5.28 -22.76
C THR A 21 4.26 6.70 -23.27
N LYS A 22 3.46 7.51 -22.57
CA LYS A 22 3.08 8.86 -23.01
C LYS A 22 3.43 9.95 -21.99
N GLY A 23 3.92 9.60 -20.81
CA GLY A 23 3.99 10.50 -19.66
C GLY A 23 2.68 10.54 -18.89
N LEU A 24 2.73 11.16 -17.70
CA LEU A 24 1.55 11.44 -16.87
C LEU A 24 1.23 12.92 -16.95
N THR A 25 -0.04 13.28 -16.90
CA THR A 25 -0.45 14.67 -16.64
C THR A 25 -0.29 15.00 -15.16
N ASP A 26 -0.24 16.29 -14.81
CA ASP A 26 -0.09 16.73 -13.42
C ASP A 26 -1.22 16.18 -12.52
N GLU A 27 -2.45 16.14 -13.02
CA GLU A 27 -3.61 15.55 -12.32
C GLU A 27 -3.39 14.05 -12.03
N GLU A 28 -2.83 13.29 -12.98
CA GLU A 28 -2.56 11.87 -12.79
C GLU A 28 -1.38 11.61 -11.85
N ILE A 29 -0.41 12.53 -11.80
CA ILE A 29 0.68 12.48 -10.83
C ILE A 29 0.12 12.68 -9.42
N GLU A 30 -0.78 13.64 -9.25
CA GLU A 30 -1.45 13.92 -7.98
C GLU A 30 -2.31 12.73 -7.53
N GLU A 31 -3.16 12.18 -8.42
CA GLU A 31 -3.95 10.97 -8.15
C GLU A 31 -3.06 9.80 -7.70
N ARG A 32 -1.96 9.55 -8.42
CA ARG A 32 -1.01 8.49 -8.05
C ARG A 32 -0.38 8.72 -6.67
N ASN A 33 -0.07 9.98 -6.33
CA ASN A 33 0.53 10.33 -5.04
C ASN A 33 -0.45 10.14 -3.89
N GLU A 34 -1.71 10.54 -4.06
CA GLU A 34 -2.77 10.31 -3.08
C GLU A 34 -3.02 8.83 -2.84
N LEU A 35 -3.13 8.04 -3.92
CA LEU A 35 -3.32 6.59 -3.84
C LEU A 35 -2.15 5.91 -3.12
N ARG A 36 -0.92 6.33 -3.41
CA ARG A 36 0.28 5.82 -2.72
C ARG A 36 0.29 6.17 -1.24
N LYS A 37 -0.10 7.40 -0.87
CA LYS A 37 -0.16 7.83 0.53
C LYS A 37 -1.16 6.98 1.31
N LYS A 38 -2.35 6.79 0.77
CA LYS A 38 -3.41 5.97 1.37
C LYS A 38 -3.00 4.50 1.54
N TYR A 39 -2.30 3.95 0.55
CA TYR A 39 -1.71 2.61 0.63
C TYR A 39 -0.67 2.50 1.76
N ILE A 40 0.28 3.45 1.83
CA ILE A 40 1.34 3.44 2.85
C ILE A 40 0.75 3.59 4.26
N GLU A 41 -0.25 4.45 4.46
CA GLU A 41 -0.90 4.60 5.77
C GLU A 41 -1.61 3.31 6.19
N SER A 42 -2.37 2.70 5.27
CA SER A 42 -3.06 1.43 5.52
C SER A 42 -2.06 0.31 5.81
N PHE A 43 -0.97 0.26 5.04
CA PHE A 43 0.10 -0.72 5.20
C PHE A 43 0.87 -0.53 6.51
N ARG A 44 1.19 0.71 6.90
CA ARG A 44 1.85 1.02 8.18
C ARG A 44 0.99 0.62 9.37
N SER A 45 -0.31 0.89 9.30
CA SER A 45 -1.26 0.46 10.33
C SER A 45 -1.29 -1.07 10.44
N ALA A 46 -1.43 -1.75 9.30
CA ALA A 46 -1.42 -3.22 9.25
C ALA A 46 -0.09 -3.82 9.75
N LEU A 47 1.05 -3.23 9.38
CA LEU A 47 2.37 -3.67 9.82
C LEU A 47 2.55 -3.47 11.32
N LYS A 48 2.08 -2.35 11.87
CA LYS A 48 2.12 -2.11 13.32
C LYS A 48 1.30 -3.14 14.08
N VAL A 49 0.10 -3.46 13.60
CA VAL A 49 -0.73 -4.54 14.16
C VAL A 49 -0.01 -5.89 14.07
N GLN A 50 0.65 -6.19 12.94
CA GLN A 50 1.44 -7.41 12.81
C GLN A 50 2.62 -7.46 13.79
N LEU A 51 3.35 -6.35 13.97
CA LEU A 51 4.45 -6.26 14.93
C LEU A 51 3.97 -6.35 16.39
N ASP A 52 2.88 -5.70 16.73
CA ASP A 52 2.26 -5.79 18.07
C ASP A 52 1.73 -7.22 18.33
N SER A 53 1.37 -7.95 17.28
CA SER A 53 0.99 -9.37 17.35
C SER A 53 2.19 -10.31 17.49
N ILE A 54 3.44 -9.86 17.30
CA ILE A 54 4.63 -10.66 17.60
C ILE A 54 4.77 -10.70 19.12
N LYS A 55 4.09 -11.67 19.71
CA LYS A 55 4.26 -12.05 21.10
C LYS A 55 5.51 -12.92 21.19
N PHE A 56 6.47 -12.55 22.02
CA PHE A 56 7.58 -13.44 22.40
C PHE A 56 6.97 -14.66 23.11
N THR A 57 6.89 -15.78 22.41
CA THR A 57 6.63 -17.09 23.01
C THR A 57 7.98 -17.67 23.44
N ASP A 58 8.48 -17.22 24.59
CA ASP A 58 9.36 -18.07 25.41
C ASP A 58 8.45 -19.16 26.01
N GLU A 59 8.11 -20.14 25.19
CA GLU A 59 7.72 -21.45 25.72
C GLU A 59 9.04 -22.13 26.10
N GLU A 60 9.51 -21.90 27.33
CA GLU A 60 10.39 -22.89 27.95
C GLU A 60 9.56 -24.17 28.08
N PRO A 61 9.91 -25.27 27.39
CA PRO A 61 9.26 -26.54 27.64
C PRO A 61 9.64 -26.97 29.07
N SER A 62 8.63 -26.98 29.96
CA SER A 62 8.71 -27.56 31.30
C SER A 62 8.84 -29.07 31.27
#